data_AF-Q8KRC8-F1
#
_entry.id   AF-Q8KRC8-F1
#
_cell.length_a   1.000
_cell.length_b   1.000
_cell.length_c   1.000
_cell.angle_alpha   90.00
_cell.angle_beta   90.00
_cell.angle_gamma   90.00
#
_symmetry.space_group_name_H-M   'P 1'
#
loop_
_entity.id
_entity.type
_entity.pdbx_description
1 polymer ?
#
loop_
_entity_poly.entity_id
_entity_poly.type
_entity_poly.pdbx_seq_one_letter_code
_entity_poly.pdbx_strand_id
1 'polypeptide(L)'
;MGLLDIFTGGSGPEKALKLKPKVTQKYGDPATRQKAIQQLGEMKVPEAVSVLLSRFTLTVDPLTTDADEKEHTFELVKSFGKDVAVPPILEFLRTSEQAASWALRLLGELTSEEETITACVSALQHLSAHYTRNPEKKVVLLHHVAGSQDPRIPPTVVPFLEDMSDDVKIAALKALGVFKYEPAREPMLKLLTADETARRVQTSVLSALAEGGFSVEGYREKVEPLLVEPYALGKDQRIQRRA
;
A
#
# COMPACT_ATOMS: atom_id res chain seq x y z
N MET A 1 29.34 -9.45 -27.54
CA MET A 1 28.95 -8.06 -27.85
C MET A 1 29.17 -7.84 -29.34
N GLY A 2 28.12 -7.94 -30.15
CA GLY A 2 28.22 -8.00 -31.61
C GLY A 2 28.03 -6.64 -32.29
N LEU A 3 28.78 -6.43 -33.37
CA LEU A 3 28.80 -5.25 -34.26
C LEU A 3 27.46 -4.88 -34.95
N LEU A 4 26.38 -5.61 -34.69
CA LEU A 4 25.04 -5.35 -35.22
C LEU A 4 24.18 -4.46 -34.32
N ASP A 5 24.60 -4.20 -33.08
CA ASP A 5 23.85 -3.38 -32.10
C ASP A 5 23.97 -1.86 -32.38
N ILE A 6 24.83 -1.46 -33.32
CA ILE A 6 25.16 -0.06 -33.60
C ILE A 6 24.26 0.54 -34.70
N PHE A 7 23.55 -0.29 -35.48
CA PHE A 7 22.76 0.15 -36.65
C PHE A 7 21.23 0.06 -36.49
N THR A 8 20.73 -0.43 -35.35
CA THR A 8 19.34 -0.18 -34.93
C THR A 8 19.40 0.86 -33.82
N GLY A 9 18.80 2.04 -34.01
CA GLY A 9 18.78 3.09 -32.99
C GLY A 9 18.09 2.57 -31.71
N GLY A 10 18.89 2.05 -30.78
CA GLY A 10 18.58 0.85 -29.98
C GLY A 10 17.21 0.80 -29.31
N SER A 11 16.62 -0.37 -29.19
CA SER A 11 15.48 -0.66 -28.31
C SER A 11 15.97 -1.19 -26.95
N GLY A 12 17.21 -0.86 -26.55
CA GLY A 12 17.88 -1.46 -25.41
C GLY A 12 17.62 -0.76 -24.05
N PRO A 13 17.97 -1.44 -22.94
CA PRO A 13 17.81 -0.96 -21.56
C PRO A 13 18.23 0.49 -21.31
N GLU A 14 19.41 0.90 -21.77
CA GLU A 14 19.93 2.26 -21.53
C GLU A 14 19.05 3.35 -22.15
N LYS A 15 18.44 3.08 -23.31
CA LYS A 15 17.56 4.05 -23.96
C LYS A 15 16.26 4.21 -23.19
N ALA A 16 15.74 3.14 -22.58
CA ALA A 16 14.55 3.23 -21.74
C ALA A 16 14.81 4.18 -20.58
N LEU A 17 15.91 3.99 -19.86
CA LEU A 17 16.30 4.84 -18.73
C LEU A 17 16.45 6.32 -19.11
N LYS A 18 16.99 6.60 -20.31
CA LYS A 18 17.13 7.97 -20.86
C LYS A 18 15.80 8.67 -21.16
N LEU A 19 14.67 7.95 -21.22
CA LEU A 19 13.34 8.54 -21.46
C LEU A 19 12.67 9.06 -20.17
N LYS A 20 13.19 8.75 -18.99
CA LYS A 20 12.59 9.18 -17.71
C LYS A 20 12.31 10.69 -17.63
N PRO A 21 13.23 11.60 -18.00
CA PRO A 21 12.95 13.04 -17.94
C PRO A 21 11.76 13.46 -18.82
N LYS A 22 11.53 12.75 -19.93
CA LYS A 22 10.38 13.01 -20.81
C LYS A 22 9.10 12.52 -20.18
N VAL A 23 9.05 11.30 -19.64
CA VAL A 23 7.85 10.75 -18.99
C VAL A 23 7.42 11.58 -17.77
N THR A 24 8.38 12.11 -17.02
CA THR A 24 8.12 12.92 -15.82
C THR A 24 8.06 14.42 -16.10
N GLN A 25 7.95 14.85 -17.35
CA GLN A 25 7.90 16.26 -17.71
C GLN A 25 6.57 16.88 -17.25
N LYS A 26 6.54 17.47 -16.06
CA LYS A 26 5.33 18.06 -15.48
C LYS A 26 4.77 19.25 -16.28
N TYR A 27 5.66 20.09 -16.79
CA TYR A 27 5.31 21.28 -17.57
C TYR A 27 5.79 21.15 -19.02
N GLY A 28 4.92 21.43 -19.97
CA GLY A 28 5.22 21.38 -21.40
C GLY A 28 4.15 20.63 -22.18
N ASP A 29 4.44 20.40 -23.46
CA ASP A 29 3.55 19.73 -24.40
C ASP A 29 3.30 18.26 -24.00
N PRO A 30 2.04 17.85 -23.73
CA PRO A 30 1.68 16.47 -23.47
C PRO A 30 2.18 15.47 -24.52
N ALA A 31 2.28 15.88 -25.79
CA ALA A 31 2.75 15.00 -26.86
C ALA A 31 4.17 14.47 -26.60
N THR A 32 5.00 15.22 -25.87
CA THR A 32 6.35 14.78 -25.49
C THR A 32 6.30 13.60 -24.50
N ARG A 33 5.41 13.66 -23.49
CA ARG A 33 5.21 12.56 -22.53
C ARG A 33 4.57 11.37 -23.23
N GLN A 34 3.50 11.58 -23.97
CA GLN A 34 2.75 10.53 -24.65
C GLN A 34 3.62 9.74 -25.62
N LYS A 35 4.45 10.44 -26.42
CA LYS A 35 5.41 9.78 -27.32
C LYS A 35 6.45 8.96 -26.56
N ALA A 36 6.94 9.45 -25.42
CA ALA A 36 7.90 8.72 -24.59
C ALA A 36 7.27 7.49 -23.94
N ILE A 37 6.04 7.61 -23.43
CA ILE A 37 5.26 6.50 -22.86
C ILE A 37 5.03 5.42 -23.91
N GLN A 38 4.57 5.80 -25.12
CA GLN A 38 4.36 4.87 -26.22
C GLN A 38 5.67 4.16 -26.62
N GLN A 39 6.75 4.94 -26.78
CA GLN A 39 8.06 4.40 -27.13
C GLN A 39 8.54 3.38 -26.08
N LEU A 40 8.37 3.66 -24.78
CA LEU A 40 8.70 2.71 -23.73
C LEU A 40 7.87 1.43 -23.83
N GLY A 41 6.57 1.55 -24.12
CA GLY A 41 5.66 0.42 -24.32
C GLY A 41 6.11 -0.55 -25.41
N GLU A 42 6.77 -0.04 -26.45
CA GLU A 42 7.29 -0.85 -27.56
C GLU A 42 8.59 -1.59 -27.22
N MET A 43 9.32 -1.19 -26.18
CA MET A 43 10.64 -1.75 -25.85
C MET A 43 10.55 -3.13 -25.18
N LYS A 44 9.48 -3.42 -24.44
CA LYS A 44 9.25 -4.72 -23.77
C LYS A 44 10.43 -5.22 -22.91
N VAL A 45 11.12 -4.31 -22.22
CA VAL A 45 12.22 -4.61 -21.28
C VAL A 45 11.91 -4.11 -19.86
N PRO A 46 12.46 -4.72 -18.80
CA PRO A 46 12.19 -4.32 -17.41
C PRO A 46 12.50 -2.84 -17.11
N GLU A 47 13.54 -2.28 -17.73
CA GLU A 47 13.91 -0.87 -17.54
C GLU A 47 12.85 0.08 -18.08
N ALA A 48 12.12 -0.33 -19.12
CA ALA A 48 11.00 0.46 -19.62
C ALA A 48 9.85 0.48 -18.61
N VAL A 49 9.58 -0.64 -17.94
CA VAL A 49 8.60 -0.71 -16.84
C VAL A 49 9.00 0.22 -15.70
N SER A 50 10.26 0.15 -15.25
CA SER A 50 10.78 1.04 -14.19
C SER A 50 10.58 2.52 -14.51
N VAL A 51 10.74 2.92 -15.77
CA VAL A 51 10.53 4.29 -16.21
C VAL A 51 9.05 4.64 -16.35
N LEU A 52 8.23 3.74 -16.90
CA LEU A 52 6.78 3.91 -17.00
C LEU A 52 6.14 4.12 -15.62
N LEU A 53 6.55 3.35 -14.60
CA LEU A 53 6.06 3.49 -13.22
C LEU A 53 6.27 4.89 -12.64
N SER A 54 7.31 5.61 -13.08
CA SER A 54 7.53 7.00 -12.64
C SER A 54 6.43 7.96 -13.10
N ARG A 55 5.62 7.60 -14.10
CA ARG A 55 4.47 8.42 -14.50
C ARG A 55 3.41 8.50 -13.40
N PHE A 56 3.27 7.48 -12.56
CA PHE A 56 2.30 7.46 -11.47
C PHE A 56 2.66 8.41 -10.31
N THR A 57 3.90 8.89 -10.23
CA THR A 57 4.39 9.70 -9.10
C THR A 57 4.24 11.20 -9.31
N LEU A 58 3.54 11.64 -10.35
CA LEU A 58 3.22 13.05 -10.56
C LEU A 58 1.82 13.22 -11.13
N THR A 59 1.29 14.43 -10.93
CA THR A 59 0.03 14.88 -11.53
C THR A 59 0.33 16.03 -12.47
N VAL A 60 -0.29 16.01 -13.64
CA VAL A 60 -0.19 17.07 -14.67
C VAL A 60 -1.57 17.67 -14.95
N ASP A 61 -1.58 18.88 -15.50
CA ASP A 61 -2.81 19.54 -15.95
C ASP A 61 -2.95 19.45 -17.49
N PRO A 62 -4.18 19.28 -18.02
CA PRO A 62 -5.42 19.05 -17.28
C PRO A 62 -5.52 17.63 -16.72
N LEU A 63 -6.30 17.45 -15.63
CA LEU A 63 -6.48 16.16 -14.96
C LEU A 63 -7.03 15.04 -15.86
N THR A 64 -7.76 15.38 -16.93
CA THR A 64 -8.22 14.41 -17.94
C THR A 64 -7.03 13.78 -18.66
N THR A 65 -6.09 14.60 -19.14
CA THR A 65 -4.86 14.11 -19.77
C THR A 65 -3.98 13.33 -18.79
N ASP A 66 -3.91 13.74 -17.51
CA ASP A 66 -3.19 12.97 -16.49
C ASP A 66 -3.78 11.57 -16.30
N ALA A 67 -5.11 11.47 -16.21
CA ALA A 67 -5.82 10.21 -16.06
C ALA A 67 -5.61 9.32 -17.29
N ASP A 68 -5.78 9.85 -18.50
CA ASP A 68 -5.59 9.11 -19.75
C ASP A 68 -4.14 8.58 -19.89
N GLU A 69 -3.15 9.41 -19.56
CA GLU A 69 -1.73 9.00 -19.60
C GLU A 69 -1.41 7.90 -18.58
N LYS A 70 -1.97 8.00 -17.35
CA LYS A 70 -1.77 6.97 -16.32
C LYS A 70 -2.46 5.66 -16.70
N GLU A 71 -3.66 5.71 -17.25
CA GLU A 71 -4.37 4.51 -17.70
C GLU A 71 -3.65 3.86 -18.89
N HIS A 72 -3.18 4.65 -19.86
CA HIS A 72 -2.35 4.12 -20.97
C HIS A 72 -1.05 3.49 -20.45
N THR A 73 -0.40 4.13 -19.48
CA THR A 73 0.79 3.59 -18.83
C THR A 73 0.49 2.26 -18.13
N PHE A 74 -0.66 2.16 -17.45
CA PHE A 74 -1.11 0.94 -16.78
C PHE A 74 -1.29 -0.20 -17.77
N GLU A 75 -2.03 0.02 -18.86
CA GLU A 75 -2.26 -0.99 -19.90
C GLU A 75 -0.97 -1.43 -20.59
N LEU A 76 -0.05 -0.49 -20.85
CA LEU A 76 1.28 -0.82 -21.39
C LEU A 76 2.05 -1.72 -20.42
N VAL A 77 2.17 -1.36 -19.14
CA VAL A 77 2.91 -2.19 -18.17
C VAL A 77 2.27 -3.57 -18.02
N LYS A 78 0.93 -3.66 -17.99
CA LYS A 78 0.22 -4.94 -17.96
C LYS A 78 0.56 -5.80 -19.18
N SER A 79 0.64 -5.21 -20.37
CA SER A 79 0.95 -5.91 -21.62
C SER A 79 2.36 -6.53 -21.68
N PHE A 80 3.28 -6.15 -20.78
CA PHE A 80 4.62 -6.73 -20.71
C PHE A 80 4.60 -8.13 -20.09
N GLY A 81 3.52 -8.48 -19.39
CA GLY A 81 3.38 -9.76 -18.73
C GLY A 81 4.18 -9.88 -17.43
N LYS A 82 3.85 -10.92 -16.66
CA LYS A 82 4.36 -11.16 -15.30
C LYS A 82 5.88 -11.14 -15.23
N ASP A 83 6.56 -11.89 -16.10
CA ASP A 83 8.01 -12.11 -16.03
C ASP A 83 8.83 -10.83 -16.22
N VAL A 84 8.34 -9.89 -17.02
CA VAL A 84 9.05 -8.63 -17.31
C VAL A 84 8.61 -7.52 -16.37
N ALA A 85 7.31 -7.44 -16.04
CA ALA A 85 6.75 -6.31 -15.32
C ALA A 85 6.87 -6.45 -13.79
N VAL A 86 6.72 -7.64 -13.23
CA VAL A 86 6.64 -7.82 -11.78
C VAL A 86 7.91 -7.43 -11.04
N PRO A 87 9.14 -7.81 -11.46
CA PRO A 87 10.34 -7.44 -10.71
C PRO A 87 10.53 -5.91 -10.58
N PRO A 88 10.37 -5.09 -11.64
CA PRO A 88 10.33 -3.63 -11.51
C PRO A 88 9.22 -3.08 -10.62
N ILE A 89 8.01 -3.68 -10.64
CA ILE A 89 6.89 -3.23 -9.80
C ILE A 89 7.19 -3.51 -8.32
N LEU A 90 7.77 -4.66 -7.98
CA LEU A 90 8.17 -4.99 -6.61
C LEU A 90 9.26 -4.04 -6.11
N GLU A 91 10.25 -3.73 -6.95
CA GLU A 91 11.31 -2.77 -6.60
C GLU A 91 10.75 -1.36 -6.43
N PHE A 92 9.80 -0.95 -7.28
CA PHE A 92 9.09 0.31 -7.13
C PHE A 92 8.28 0.35 -5.83
N LEU A 93 7.55 -0.72 -5.50
CA LEU A 93 6.82 -0.82 -4.24
C LEU A 93 7.75 -0.77 -3.02
N ARG A 94 8.98 -1.28 -3.13
CA ARG A 94 9.97 -1.21 -2.06
C ARG A 94 10.53 0.21 -1.88
N THR A 95 10.91 0.86 -2.98
CA THR A 95 11.72 2.10 -2.96
C THR A 95 10.93 3.40 -3.09
N SER A 96 9.77 3.38 -3.75
CA SER A 96 8.93 4.57 -3.91
C SER A 96 8.05 4.79 -2.69
N GLU A 97 8.00 6.03 -2.20
CA GLU A 97 7.04 6.47 -1.17
C GLU A 97 5.66 6.80 -1.76
N GLN A 98 5.57 6.95 -3.09
CA GLN A 98 4.38 7.39 -3.81
C GLN A 98 3.80 6.27 -4.68
N ALA A 99 2.52 6.41 -5.02
CA ALA A 99 1.82 5.60 -6.01
C ALA A 99 1.80 4.08 -5.70
N ALA A 100 1.81 3.71 -4.42
CA ALA A 100 1.66 2.32 -4.00
C ALA A 100 0.36 1.69 -4.51
N SER A 101 -0.73 2.47 -4.60
CA SER A 101 -2.03 2.00 -5.12
C SER A 101 -1.95 1.53 -6.57
N TRP A 102 -1.18 2.21 -7.42
CA TRP A 102 -0.95 1.81 -8.82
C TRP A 102 -0.10 0.54 -8.91
N ALA A 103 0.94 0.44 -8.08
CA ALA A 103 1.77 -0.77 -8.02
C ALA A 103 0.95 -2.00 -7.58
N LEU A 104 0.10 -1.87 -6.56
CA LEU A 104 -0.77 -2.96 -6.11
C LEU A 104 -1.82 -3.35 -7.15
N ARG A 105 -2.43 -2.38 -7.85
CA ARG A 105 -3.33 -2.67 -8.98
C ARG A 105 -2.61 -3.48 -10.07
N LEU A 106 -1.39 -3.08 -10.46
CA LEU A 106 -0.62 -3.81 -11.46
C LEU A 106 -0.25 -5.22 -10.99
N LEU A 107 0.16 -5.40 -9.72
CA LEU A 107 0.42 -6.72 -9.17
C LEU A 107 -0.83 -7.61 -9.18
N GLY A 108 -2.00 -7.06 -8.84
CA GLY A 108 -3.26 -7.79 -8.88
C GLY A 108 -3.68 -8.25 -10.29
N GLU A 109 -3.32 -7.50 -11.33
CA GLU A 109 -3.55 -7.91 -12.73
C GLU A 109 -2.52 -8.94 -13.24
N LEU A 110 -1.31 -8.98 -12.65
CA LEU A 110 -0.17 -9.74 -13.16
C LEU A 110 0.18 -10.98 -12.34
N THR A 111 -0.35 -11.11 -11.13
CA THR A 111 0.02 -12.16 -10.17
C THR A 111 -1.21 -12.73 -9.46
N SER A 112 -1.03 -13.82 -8.73
CA SER A 112 -2.10 -14.33 -7.87
C SER A 112 -2.33 -13.41 -6.66
N GLU A 113 -3.48 -13.59 -5.99
CA GLU A 113 -3.76 -12.92 -4.73
C GLU A 113 -2.68 -13.21 -3.68
N GLU A 114 -2.24 -14.48 -3.56
CA GLU A 114 -1.18 -14.89 -2.63
C GLU A 114 0.16 -14.18 -2.90
N GLU A 115 0.53 -14.03 -4.17
CA GLU A 115 1.75 -13.32 -4.57
C GLU A 115 1.65 -11.82 -4.25
N THR A 116 0.48 -11.21 -4.50
CA THR A 116 0.24 -9.80 -4.16
C THR A 116 0.27 -9.57 -2.64
N ILE A 117 -0.34 -10.46 -1.86
CA ILE A 117 -0.27 -10.41 -0.39
C ILE A 117 1.16 -10.60 0.10
N THR A 118 1.93 -11.51 -0.50
CA THR A 118 3.36 -11.68 -0.19
C THR A 118 4.15 -10.38 -0.40
N ALA A 119 3.91 -9.68 -1.50
CA ALA A 119 4.53 -8.37 -1.78
C ALA A 119 4.11 -7.32 -0.74
N CYS A 120 2.83 -7.28 -0.36
CA CYS A 120 2.32 -6.36 0.66
C CYS A 120 2.95 -6.61 2.03
N VAL A 121 2.99 -7.88 2.47
CA VAL A 121 3.59 -8.28 3.74
C VAL A 121 5.07 -7.91 3.78
N SER A 122 5.82 -8.18 2.71
CA SER A 122 7.24 -7.80 2.62
C SER A 122 7.43 -6.28 2.71
N ALA A 123 6.60 -5.50 2.00
CA ALA A 123 6.65 -4.05 2.05
C ALA A 123 6.29 -3.49 3.44
N LEU A 124 5.26 -4.04 4.10
CA LEU A 124 4.87 -3.65 5.46
C LEU A 124 5.94 -4.01 6.50
N GLN A 125 6.58 -5.18 6.39
CA GLN A 125 7.69 -5.54 7.26
C GLN A 125 8.83 -4.52 7.17
N HIS A 126 9.23 -4.14 5.95
CA HIS A 126 10.20 -3.07 5.75
C HIS A 126 9.73 -1.73 6.35
N LEU A 127 8.50 -1.31 6.08
CA LEU A 127 7.95 -0.03 6.56
C LEU A 127 7.78 0.03 8.09
N SER A 128 7.65 -1.10 8.76
CA SER A 128 7.60 -1.17 10.23
C SER A 128 8.96 -0.90 10.88
N ALA A 129 10.06 -1.23 10.18
CA ALA A 129 11.43 -1.05 10.67
C ALA A 129 12.05 0.29 10.28
N HIS A 130 11.39 1.08 9.42
CA HIS A 130 11.95 2.30 8.84
C HIS A 130 11.01 3.50 9.02
N TYR A 131 11.60 4.65 9.36
CA TYR A 131 10.86 5.91 9.39
C TYR A 131 10.43 6.31 7.97
N THR A 132 9.16 6.68 7.83
CA THR A 132 8.59 7.23 6.60
C THR A 132 7.95 8.57 6.88
N ARG A 133 8.21 9.55 6.02
CA ARG A 133 7.63 10.90 6.16
C ARG A 133 6.14 10.93 5.82
N ASN A 134 5.73 10.22 4.77
CA ASN A 134 4.34 10.19 4.31
C ASN A 134 3.68 8.85 4.74
N PRO A 135 2.59 8.88 5.51
CA PRO A 135 1.89 7.66 5.92
C PRO A 135 1.11 6.97 4.78
N GLU A 136 0.87 7.64 3.66
CA GLU A 136 -0.01 7.18 2.58
C GLU A 136 0.27 5.75 2.12
N LYS A 137 1.55 5.41 1.88
CA LYS A 137 1.95 4.06 1.46
C LYS A 137 1.58 3.00 2.49
N LYS A 138 1.80 3.27 3.78
CA LYS A 138 1.40 2.37 4.88
C LYS A 138 -0.11 2.18 4.88
N VAL A 139 -0.88 3.26 4.79
CA VAL A 139 -2.36 3.21 4.74
C VAL A 139 -2.86 2.38 3.56
N VAL A 140 -2.31 2.59 2.36
CA VAL A 140 -2.68 1.84 1.16
C VAL A 140 -2.42 0.34 1.33
N LEU A 141 -1.23 -0.03 1.82
CA LEU A 141 -0.86 -1.43 2.03
C LEU A 141 -1.72 -2.09 3.12
N LEU A 142 -1.96 -1.39 4.23
CA LEU A 142 -2.81 -1.88 5.33
C LEU A 142 -4.26 -2.08 4.89
N HIS A 143 -4.81 -1.16 4.08
CA HIS A 143 -6.14 -1.34 3.48
C HIS A 143 -6.18 -2.51 2.48
N HIS A 144 -5.11 -2.73 1.72
CA HIS A 144 -5.07 -3.82 0.75
C HIS A 144 -5.07 -5.20 1.42
N VAL A 145 -4.35 -5.35 2.55
CA VAL A 145 -4.34 -6.62 3.29
C VAL A 145 -5.57 -6.81 4.19
N ALA A 146 -6.38 -5.76 4.40
CA ALA A 146 -7.59 -5.86 5.19
C ALA A 146 -8.63 -6.76 4.48
N GLY A 147 -9.14 -7.77 5.19
CA GLY A 147 -10.10 -8.74 4.66
C GLY A 147 -9.47 -10.02 4.09
N SER A 148 -8.15 -10.05 3.89
CA SER A 148 -7.43 -11.29 3.64
C SER A 148 -7.40 -12.17 4.90
N GLN A 149 -7.32 -13.49 4.73
CA GLN A 149 -7.16 -14.46 5.82
C GLN A 149 -5.72 -14.96 5.95
N ASP A 150 -4.76 -14.32 5.28
CA ASP A 150 -3.37 -14.75 5.29
C ASP A 150 -2.75 -14.63 6.70
N PRO A 151 -2.27 -15.73 7.30
CA PRO A 151 -1.79 -15.75 8.69
C PRO A 151 -0.51 -14.94 8.90
N ARG A 152 0.17 -14.49 7.84
CA ARG A 152 1.36 -13.62 7.94
C ARG A 152 0.98 -12.16 8.24
N ILE A 153 -0.27 -11.77 8.01
CA ILE A 153 -0.74 -10.39 8.18
C ILE A 153 -0.70 -9.95 9.64
N PRO A 154 -1.30 -10.66 10.62
CA PRO A 154 -1.34 -10.16 12.00
C PRO A 154 0.01 -9.84 12.63
N PRO A 155 1.03 -10.73 12.62
CA PRO A 155 2.33 -10.41 13.19
C PRO A 155 3.03 -9.25 12.46
N THR A 156 2.73 -9.05 11.16
CA THR A 156 3.28 -7.95 10.37
C THR A 156 2.61 -6.61 10.66
N VAL A 157 1.31 -6.63 11.01
CA VAL A 157 0.50 -5.41 11.20
C VAL A 157 0.56 -4.86 12.62
N VAL A 158 0.74 -5.70 13.65
CA VAL A 158 0.78 -5.26 15.07
C VAL A 158 1.71 -4.06 15.32
N PRO A 159 2.94 -3.97 14.77
CA PRO A 159 3.82 -2.81 14.99
C PRO A 159 3.21 -1.47 14.57
N PHE A 160 2.27 -1.46 13.61
CA PHE A 160 1.64 -0.24 13.11
C PHE A 160 0.60 0.36 14.08
N LEU A 161 0.26 -0.35 15.17
CA LEU A 161 -0.56 0.22 16.26
C LEU A 161 0.18 1.33 17.03
N GLU A 162 1.51 1.35 16.95
CA GLU A 162 2.38 2.37 17.57
C GLU A 162 2.84 3.45 16.58
N ASP A 163 2.32 3.46 15.35
CA ASP A 163 2.71 4.45 14.32
C ASP A 163 2.32 5.88 14.75
N MET A 164 3.06 6.89 14.33
CA MET A 164 2.74 8.30 14.67
C MET A 164 1.49 8.81 13.95
N SER A 165 1.12 8.22 12.82
CA SER A 165 -0.08 8.58 12.08
C SER A 165 -1.30 7.80 12.58
N ASP A 166 -2.29 8.53 13.08
CA ASP A 166 -3.58 7.97 13.43
C ASP A 166 -4.28 7.24 12.25
N ASP A 167 -4.05 7.65 11.00
CA ASP A 167 -4.61 6.96 9.83
C ASP A 167 -4.00 5.56 9.66
N VAL A 168 -2.70 5.43 9.96
CA VAL A 168 -1.99 4.14 9.94
C VAL A 168 -2.50 3.25 11.06
N LYS A 169 -2.65 3.78 12.29
CA LYS A 169 -3.23 3.04 13.41
C LYS A 169 -4.64 2.50 13.07
N ILE A 170 -5.50 3.34 12.48
CA ILE A 170 -6.87 2.95 12.10
C ILE A 170 -6.84 1.87 11.01
N ALA A 171 -5.99 2.01 9.99
CA ALA A 171 -5.87 1.01 8.94
C ALA A 171 -5.34 -0.33 9.50
N ALA A 172 -4.40 -0.30 10.44
CA ALA A 172 -3.88 -1.48 11.13
C ALA A 172 -4.97 -2.18 11.97
N LEU A 173 -5.77 -1.42 12.72
CA LEU A 173 -6.88 -1.95 13.50
C LEU A 173 -7.93 -2.66 12.62
N LYS A 174 -8.27 -2.08 11.47
CA LYS A 174 -9.16 -2.72 10.48
C LYS A 174 -8.58 -4.01 9.93
N ALA A 175 -7.29 -4.04 9.62
CA ALA A 175 -6.63 -5.23 9.12
C ALA A 175 -6.54 -6.34 10.19
N LEU A 176 -6.43 -6.00 11.48
CA LEU A 176 -6.30 -6.97 12.57
C LEU A 176 -7.64 -7.53 13.08
N GLY A 177 -8.74 -6.76 13.02
CA GLY A 177 -10.00 -7.07 13.68
C GLY A 177 -10.54 -8.48 13.39
N VAL A 178 -10.41 -8.94 12.13
CA VAL A 178 -10.94 -10.24 11.67
C VAL A 178 -10.14 -11.47 12.14
N PHE A 179 -8.87 -11.29 12.52
CA PHE A 179 -7.95 -12.43 12.72
C PHE A 179 -8.02 -13.07 14.10
N LYS A 180 -8.65 -12.42 15.10
CA LYS A 180 -8.64 -12.87 16.51
C LYS A 180 -7.23 -13.22 17.00
N TYR A 181 -6.23 -12.48 16.52
CA TYR A 181 -4.82 -12.73 16.80
C TYR A 181 -4.48 -12.25 18.21
N GLU A 182 -4.42 -13.19 19.17
CA GLU A 182 -4.25 -12.89 20.60
C GLU A 182 -3.09 -11.94 20.93
N PRO A 183 -1.90 -12.02 20.28
CA PRO A 183 -0.83 -11.07 20.55
C PRO A 183 -1.15 -9.60 20.20
N ALA A 184 -2.20 -9.32 19.42
CA ALA A 184 -2.66 -7.95 19.16
C ALA A 184 -3.53 -7.39 20.30
N ARG A 185 -4.07 -8.23 21.19
CA ARG A 185 -4.98 -7.82 22.27
C ARG A 185 -4.38 -6.75 23.16
N GLU A 186 -3.20 -7.00 23.72
CA GLU A 186 -2.57 -6.07 24.65
C GLU A 186 -2.12 -4.76 23.98
N PRO A 187 -1.48 -4.78 22.79
CA PRO A 187 -1.23 -3.56 22.00
C PRO A 187 -2.50 -2.73 21.73
N MET A 188 -3.62 -3.37 21.39
CA MET A 188 -4.90 -2.68 21.21
C MET A 188 -5.38 -2.03 22.51
N LEU A 189 -5.33 -2.73 23.65
CA LEU A 189 -5.76 -2.18 24.93
C LEU A 189 -4.87 -1.02 25.40
N LYS A 190 -3.56 -1.09 25.17
CA LYS A 190 -2.63 0.02 25.42
C LYS A 190 -2.98 1.21 24.55
N LEU A 191 -3.20 0.99 23.25
CA LEU A 191 -3.60 2.06 22.34
C LEU A 191 -4.94 2.70 22.74
N LEU A 192 -5.94 1.91 23.14
CA LEU A 192 -7.23 2.44 23.60
C LEU A 192 -7.07 3.36 24.82
N THR A 193 -6.21 2.98 25.76
CA THR A 193 -6.13 3.57 27.10
C THR A 193 -5.02 4.60 27.29
N ALA A 194 -4.22 4.87 26.25
CA ALA A 194 -3.23 5.93 26.27
C ALA A 194 -3.90 7.32 26.20
N ASP A 195 -3.37 8.27 26.97
CA ASP A 195 -3.95 9.61 27.17
C ASP A 195 -3.96 10.43 25.88
N GLU A 196 -2.96 10.22 25.01
CA GLU A 196 -2.78 10.91 23.74
C GLU A 196 -3.58 10.31 22.58
N THR A 197 -4.29 9.19 22.79
CA THR A 197 -5.00 8.52 21.69
C THR A 197 -6.23 9.33 21.26
N ALA A 198 -6.24 9.74 19.98
CA ALA A 198 -7.37 10.45 19.42
C ALA A 198 -8.67 9.61 19.44
N ARG A 199 -9.81 10.27 19.69
CA ARG A 199 -11.14 9.62 19.79
C ARG A 199 -11.49 8.71 18.60
N ARG A 200 -11.10 9.10 17.39
CA ARG A 200 -11.32 8.31 16.17
C ARG A 200 -10.53 6.98 16.17
N VAL A 201 -9.33 7.00 16.75
CA VAL A 201 -8.50 5.81 16.93
C VAL A 201 -9.12 4.95 18.02
N GLN A 202 -9.49 5.52 19.17
CA GLN A 202 -10.19 4.80 20.25
C GLN A 202 -11.44 4.07 19.72
N THR A 203 -12.28 4.75 18.94
CA THR A 203 -13.48 4.15 18.31
C THR A 203 -13.10 2.97 17.40
N SER A 204 -12.02 3.10 16.63
CA SER A 204 -11.52 2.02 15.78
C SER A 204 -10.96 0.85 16.61
N VAL A 205 -10.35 1.11 17.77
CA VAL A 205 -9.89 0.07 18.68
C VAL A 205 -11.07 -0.68 19.28
N LEU A 206 -12.12 0.02 19.72
CA LEU A 206 -13.34 -0.62 20.21
C LEU A 206 -13.96 -1.54 19.15
N SER A 207 -13.98 -1.10 17.89
CA SER A 207 -14.41 -1.93 16.77
C SER A 207 -13.56 -3.18 16.62
N ALA A 208 -12.24 -3.05 16.58
CA ALA A 208 -11.32 -4.16 16.39
C ALA A 208 -11.35 -5.15 17.57
N LEU A 209 -11.45 -4.67 18.81
CA LEU A 209 -11.60 -5.50 20.01
C LEU A 209 -12.91 -6.28 19.98
N ALA A 210 -14.02 -5.65 19.55
CA ALA A 210 -15.31 -6.32 19.43
C ALA A 210 -15.33 -7.37 18.32
N GLU A 211 -14.75 -7.06 17.15
CA GLU A 211 -14.65 -7.97 16.01
C GLU A 211 -13.73 -9.17 16.31
N GLY A 212 -12.59 -8.90 16.96
CA GLY A 212 -11.66 -9.93 17.45
C GLY A 212 -12.23 -10.74 18.61
N GLY A 213 -13.30 -10.26 19.26
CA GLY A 213 -13.89 -10.86 20.44
C GLY A 213 -12.94 -10.89 21.64
N PHE A 214 -12.07 -9.90 21.77
CA PHE A 214 -11.05 -9.85 22.82
C PHE A 214 -11.65 -9.44 24.18
N SER A 215 -11.17 -10.08 25.25
CA SER A 215 -11.46 -9.68 26.63
C SER A 215 -10.69 -8.42 27.00
N VAL A 216 -11.27 -7.55 27.82
CA VAL A 216 -10.61 -6.37 28.40
C VAL A 216 -10.09 -6.64 29.82
N GLU A 217 -10.03 -7.91 30.23
CA GLU A 217 -9.50 -8.32 31.53
C GLU A 217 -8.15 -7.67 31.84
N GLY A 218 -8.01 -7.11 33.04
CA GLY A 218 -6.85 -6.31 33.45
C GLY A 218 -6.86 -4.84 33.02
N TYR A 219 -7.76 -4.44 32.11
CA TYR A 219 -7.93 -3.06 31.62
C TYR A 219 -9.32 -2.48 31.89
N ARG A 220 -10.22 -3.25 32.50
CA ARG A 220 -11.64 -2.93 32.68
C ARG A 220 -11.90 -1.50 33.16
N GLU A 221 -11.29 -1.09 34.27
CA GLU A 221 -11.50 0.24 34.87
C GLU A 221 -11.09 1.39 33.95
N LYS A 222 -10.09 1.16 33.08
CA LYS A 222 -9.65 2.15 32.08
C LYS A 222 -10.50 2.12 30.81
N VAL A 223 -11.06 0.97 30.46
CA VAL A 223 -11.85 0.78 29.24
C VAL A 223 -13.30 1.23 29.41
N GLU A 224 -13.92 0.96 30.57
CA GLU A 224 -15.33 1.30 30.82
C GLU A 224 -15.66 2.78 30.54
N PRO A 225 -14.84 3.78 30.97
CA PRO A 225 -15.10 5.19 30.69
C PRO A 225 -14.94 5.59 29.21
N LEU A 226 -14.29 4.74 28.40
CA LEU A 226 -14.00 4.99 26.98
C LEU A 226 -15.05 4.38 26.04
N LEU A 227 -15.98 3.58 26.57
CA LEU A 227 -17.05 2.99 25.78
C LEU A 227 -17.98 4.08 25.24
N VAL A 228 -18.23 4.03 23.94
CA VAL A 228 -19.17 4.90 23.24
C VAL A 228 -20.09 4.04 22.38
N GLU A 229 -21.33 4.50 22.15
CA GLU A 229 -22.26 3.80 21.26
C GLU A 229 -21.63 3.56 19.87
N PRO A 230 -21.86 2.38 19.25
CA PRO A 230 -22.71 1.27 19.69
C PRO A 230 -22.02 0.25 20.64
N TYR A 231 -20.83 0.53 21.15
CA TYR A 231 -20.04 -0.45 21.93
C TYR A 231 -20.40 -0.46 23.41
N ALA A 232 -20.43 -1.66 24.00
CA ALA A 232 -20.61 -1.86 25.42
C ALA A 232 -19.82 -3.07 25.93
N LEU A 233 -19.59 -3.12 27.24
CA LEU A 233 -18.92 -4.23 27.89
C LEU A 233 -19.91 -5.34 28.28
N GLY A 234 -19.66 -6.56 27.80
CA GLY A 234 -20.40 -7.76 28.18
C GLY A 234 -20.04 -8.27 29.58
N LYS A 235 -20.85 -9.19 30.12
CA LYS A 235 -20.59 -9.83 31.42
C LYS A 235 -19.30 -10.67 31.43
N ASP A 236 -18.90 -11.15 30.25
CA ASP A 236 -17.68 -11.90 29.99
C ASP A 236 -16.44 -11.01 29.81
N GLN A 237 -16.56 -9.70 30.11
CA GLN A 237 -15.52 -8.70 29.91
C GLN A 237 -15.09 -8.53 28.46
N ARG A 238 -15.93 -8.87 27.47
CA ARG A 238 -15.68 -8.61 26.05
C ARG A 238 -16.45 -7.41 25.55
N ILE A 239 -15.85 -6.65 24.64
CA ILE A 239 -16.55 -5.54 23.98
C ILE A 239 -17.52 -6.11 22.95
N GLN A 240 -18.76 -5.64 22.98
CA GLN A 240 -19.83 -6.06 22.07
C GLN A 240 -20.44 -4.84 21.41
N ARG A 241 -20.77 -4.98 20.12
CA ARG A 241 -21.56 -3.98 19.39
C ARG A 241 -23.04 -4.25 19.66
N ARG A 242 -23.73 -3.27 20.26
CA ARG A 242 -25.18 -3.31 20.43
C ARG A 242 -25.84 -3.17 19.05
N ALA A 243 -26.88 -3.98 18.82
CA ALA A 243 -27.71 -3.93 17.62
C ALA A 243 -28.59 -2.68 17.62
#